data_AF-A0A8K0KM74-F1
#
_entry.id   AF-A0A8K0KM74-F1
#
_cell.length_a   1.000
_cell.length_b   1.000
_cell.length_c   1.000
_cell.angle_alpha   90.00
_cell.angle_beta   90.00
_cell.angle_gamma   90.00
#
_symmetry.space_group_name_H-M   'P 1'
#
loop_
_entity.id
_entity.type
_entity.pdbx_description
1 polymer ?
#
loop_
_entity_poly.entity_id
_entity_poly.type
_entity_poly.pdbx_seq_one_letter_code
_entity_poly.pdbx_strand_id
1 'polypeptide(L)'
;MGGPVMLGRVPADVRKLLDEYGELFEDQLGKIKGHKATLGLKSDAKPRAVAARRVLFALKKPVEVELRQLEAAGVIEKVDPATTVIQWATPTVNVDKGNGMVWICGDFRVTLNPNLIPEQHPMPTFEELTAKIARGQEFTVIDFKDAYLQMEVTEQCRRYLIIATHVGDFQFKRLAFGVSASPLIF
;
A
#
# COMPACT_ATOMS: atom_id res chain seq x y z
N MET A 1 -9.01 13.56 -1.05
CA MET A 1 -9.22 14.91 -1.60
C MET A 1 -8.24 15.85 -0.92
N GLY A 2 -7.08 16.10 -1.54
CA GLY A 2 -6.28 17.28 -1.20
C GLY A 2 -6.80 18.42 -2.08
N GLY A 3 -7.34 19.47 -1.48
CA GLY A 3 -7.61 20.70 -2.23
C GLY A 3 -6.29 21.24 -2.82
N PRO A 4 -6.34 22.09 -3.85
CA PRO A 4 -5.13 22.73 -4.35
C PRO A 4 -4.50 23.49 -3.19
N VAL A 5 -3.30 23.08 -2.79
CA VAL A 5 -2.46 23.87 -1.90
C VAL A 5 -2.32 25.22 -2.60
N MET A 6 -2.86 26.29 -2.01
CA MET A 6 -2.61 27.65 -2.44
C MET A 6 -1.14 27.93 -2.22
N LEU A 7 -0.30 27.49 -3.17
CA LEU A 7 1.10 27.81 -3.22
C LEU A 7 1.18 29.33 -3.33
N GLY A 8 1.57 29.98 -2.23
CA GLY A 8 2.18 31.30 -2.30
C GLY A 8 3.28 31.30 -3.36
N ARG A 9 3.70 32.48 -3.82
CA ARG A 9 4.65 32.64 -4.92
C ARG A 9 5.82 31.65 -4.82
N VAL A 10 5.78 30.59 -5.62
CA VAL A 10 6.81 29.55 -5.63
C VAL A 10 8.12 30.20 -6.08
N PRO A 11 9.22 30.09 -5.32
CA PRO A 11 10.51 30.63 -5.74
C PRO A 11 10.89 30.12 -7.13
N ALA A 12 11.54 30.95 -7.94
CA ALA A 12 11.87 30.60 -9.33
C ALA A 12 12.70 29.31 -9.43
N ASP A 13 13.62 29.11 -8.48
CA ASP A 13 14.47 27.92 -8.42
C ASP A 13 13.66 26.65 -8.09
N VAL A 14 12.67 26.75 -7.21
CA VAL A 14 11.75 25.64 -6.91
C VAL A 14 10.89 25.31 -8.13
N ARG A 15 10.41 26.34 -8.84
CA ARG A 15 9.61 26.14 -10.05
C ARG A 15 10.41 25.41 -11.14
N LYS A 16 11.68 25.77 -11.32
CA LYS A 16 12.58 25.07 -12.24
C LYS A 16 12.72 23.59 -11.89
N LEU A 17 12.84 23.24 -10.60
CA LEU A 17 12.89 21.84 -10.15
C LEU A 17 11.56 21.12 -10.41
N LEU A 18 10.41 21.75 -10.15
CA LEU A 18 9.11 21.15 -10.43
C LEU A 18 8.90 20.89 -11.93
N ASP A 19 9.38 21.80 -12.79
CA ASP A 19 9.34 21.63 -14.24
C ASP A 19 10.32 20.54 -14.71
N GLU A 20 11.51 20.45 -14.11
CA GLU A 20 12.53 19.43 -14.42
C GLU A 20 12.10 18.01 -14.01
N TYR A 21 11.44 17.87 -12.87
CA TYR A 21 10.98 16.58 -12.32
C TYR A 21 9.46 16.42 -12.41
N GLY A 22 8.84 17.02 -13.43
CA GLY A 22 7.38 17.02 -13.60
C GLY A 22 6.78 15.61 -13.62
N GLU A 23 7.51 14.61 -14.12
CA GLU A 23 7.04 13.22 -14.14
C GLU A 23 6.79 12.63 -12.74
N LEU A 24 7.46 13.14 -11.70
CA LEU A 24 7.30 12.64 -10.32
C LEU A 24 5.94 13.05 -9.71
N PHE A 25 5.27 14.02 -10.31
CA PHE A 25 4.01 14.59 -9.83
C PHE A 25 2.81 14.19 -10.70
N GLU A 26 3.00 13.30 -11.68
CA GLU A 26 1.90 12.75 -12.48
C GLU A 26 0.95 11.89 -11.61
N ASP A 27 -0.32 11.81 -12.01
CA ASP A 27 -1.34 11.02 -11.29
C ASP A 27 -1.25 9.51 -11.59
N GLN A 28 -0.03 8.99 -11.74
CA GLN A 28 0.26 7.58 -12.00
C GLN A 28 0.94 6.95 -10.80
N LEU A 29 0.61 5.69 -10.51
CA LEU A 29 1.28 4.96 -9.44
C LEU A 29 2.73 4.66 -9.84
N GLY A 30 3.67 5.25 -9.11
CA GLY A 30 5.09 4.99 -9.26
C GLY A 30 5.49 3.56 -8.88
N LYS A 31 6.73 3.19 -9.22
CA LYS A 31 7.32 1.91 -8.85
C LYS A 31 8.77 2.11 -8.39
N ILE A 32 9.11 1.61 -7.22
CA ILE A 32 10.48 1.59 -6.71
C ILE A 32 11.32 0.68 -7.62
N LYS A 33 12.42 1.22 -8.14
CA LYS A 33 13.32 0.51 -9.06
C LYS A 33 14.38 -0.25 -8.25
N GLY A 34 14.71 -1.46 -8.70
CA GLY A 34 15.81 -2.26 -8.14
C GLY A 34 15.54 -2.95 -6.80
N HIS A 35 14.37 -2.73 -6.18
CA HIS A 35 14.04 -3.30 -4.88
C HIS A 35 12.66 -3.97 -4.88
N LYS A 36 12.55 -5.10 -4.17
CA LYS A 36 11.30 -5.80 -3.88
C LYS A 36 11.23 -6.19 -2.42
N ALA A 37 10.08 -5.98 -1.80
CA ALA A 37 9.79 -6.41 -0.44
C ALA A 37 9.69 -7.93 -0.33
N THR A 38 10.24 -8.49 0.74
CA THR A 38 10.08 -9.89 1.13
C THR A 38 9.46 -9.95 2.52
N LEU A 39 8.50 -10.85 2.72
CA LEU A 39 7.80 -11.04 3.98
C LEU A 39 8.27 -12.36 4.60
N GLY A 40 9.02 -12.27 5.70
CA GLY A 40 9.45 -13.42 6.48
C GLY A 40 8.32 -13.97 7.34
N LEU A 41 8.05 -15.28 7.23
CA LEU A 41 7.13 -15.99 8.11
C LEU A 41 7.89 -16.69 9.24
N LYS A 42 7.29 -16.77 10.43
CA LYS A 42 7.79 -17.59 11.54
C LYS A 42 7.87 -19.06 11.12
N SER A 43 8.77 -19.83 11.74
CA SER A 43 8.94 -21.25 11.45
C SER A 43 7.68 -22.09 11.72
N ASP A 44 6.85 -21.65 12.66
CA ASP A 44 5.58 -22.27 13.05
C ASP A 44 4.35 -21.62 12.39
N ALA A 45 4.55 -20.75 11.39
CA ALA A 45 3.48 -20.05 10.71
C ALA A 45 2.44 -21.02 10.13
N LYS A 46 1.17 -20.79 10.46
CA LYS A 46 0.06 -21.62 9.99
C LYS A 46 -0.75 -20.84 8.95
N PRO A 47 -0.84 -21.35 7.70
CA PRO A 47 -1.68 -20.72 6.70
C PRO A 47 -3.12 -20.60 7.17
N ARG A 48 -3.72 -19.45 6.90
CA ARG A 48 -5.10 -19.15 7.26
C ARG A 48 -5.78 -18.40 6.12
N ALA A 49 -6.82 -19.02 5.58
CA ALA A 49 -7.73 -18.40 4.64
C ALA A 49 -9.04 -18.06 5.36
N VAL A 50 -9.45 -16.80 5.27
CA VAL A 50 -10.70 -16.30 5.85
C VAL A 50 -11.55 -15.75 4.71
N ALA A 51 -12.79 -16.22 4.63
CA ALA A 51 -13.73 -15.85 3.59
C ALA A 51 -14.06 -14.35 3.60
N ALA A 52 -14.50 -13.84 2.45
CA ALA A 52 -14.92 -12.46 2.27
C ALA A 52 -16.01 -12.05 3.27
N ARG A 53 -15.89 -10.82 3.78
CA ARG A 53 -16.95 -10.20 4.61
C ARG A 53 -18.10 -9.74 3.74
N ARG A 54 -19.30 -9.69 4.32
CA ARG A 54 -20.47 -9.08 3.67
C ARG A 54 -20.20 -7.61 3.42
N VAL A 55 -20.25 -7.20 2.15
CA VAL A 55 -20.18 -5.79 1.74
C VAL A 55 -21.58 -5.19 1.73
N LEU A 56 -21.73 -4.00 2.29
CA LEU A 56 -22.97 -3.23 2.24
C LEU A 56 -23.38 -3.01 0.79
N PHE A 57 -24.68 -3.08 0.50
CA PHE A 57 -25.19 -3.00 -0.87
C PHE A 57 -24.72 -1.74 -1.60
N ALA A 58 -24.73 -0.59 -0.92
CA ALA A 58 -24.26 0.70 -1.46
C ALA A 58 -22.77 0.71 -1.85
N LEU A 59 -21.94 -0.12 -1.19
CA LEU A 59 -20.50 -0.16 -1.41
C LEU A 59 -20.07 -1.22 -2.42
N LYS A 60 -20.96 -2.12 -2.85
CA LYS A 60 -20.58 -3.19 -3.80
C LYS A 60 -20.00 -2.65 -5.10
N LYS A 61 -20.73 -1.72 -5.75
CA LYS A 61 -20.29 -1.10 -7.00
C LYS A 61 -18.99 -0.29 -6.82
N PRO A 62 -18.86 0.60 -5.81
CA PRO A 62 -17.59 1.26 -5.52
C PRO A 62 -16.41 0.30 -5.34
N VAL A 63 -16.59 -0.79 -4.59
CA VAL A 63 -15.54 -1.81 -4.39
C VAL A 63 -15.15 -2.47 -5.70
N GLU A 64 -16.11 -2.86 -6.53
CA GLU A 64 -15.82 -3.46 -7.84
C GLU A 64 -15.09 -2.50 -8.79
N VAL A 65 -15.38 -1.20 -8.73
CA VAL A 65 -14.67 -0.17 -9.50
C VAL A 65 -13.23 -0.04 -9.02
N GLU A 66 -13.02 0.07 -7.71
CA GLU A 66 -11.68 0.17 -7.11
C GLU A 66 -10.83 -1.08 -7.41
N LEU A 67 -11.40 -2.29 -7.33
CA LEU A 67 -10.69 -3.52 -7.71
C LEU A 67 -10.18 -3.48 -9.15
N ARG A 68 -11.00 -2.99 -10.09
CA ARG A 68 -10.59 -2.85 -11.50
C ARG A 68 -9.49 -1.80 -11.67
N GLN A 69 -9.54 -0.71 -10.92
CA GLN A 69 -8.50 0.32 -10.95
C GLN A 69 -7.17 -0.21 -10.42
N LEU A 70 -7.20 -0.93 -9.29
CA LEU A 70 -6.01 -1.58 -8.72
C LEU A 70 -5.44 -2.65 -9.66
N GLU A 71 -6.29 -3.42 -10.33
CA GLU A 71 -5.85 -4.43 -11.31
C GLU A 71 -5.22 -3.78 -12.55
N ALA A 72 -5.85 -2.74 -13.09
CA ALA A 72 -5.33 -1.96 -14.22
C ALA A 72 -3.99 -1.27 -13.90
N ALA A 73 -3.82 -0.81 -12.66
CA ALA A 73 -2.56 -0.24 -12.16
C ALA A 73 -1.49 -1.31 -11.85
N GLY A 74 -1.81 -2.60 -12.00
CA GLY A 74 -0.91 -3.69 -11.69
C GLY A 74 -0.59 -3.83 -10.20
N VAL A 75 -1.47 -3.33 -9.32
CA VAL A 75 -1.34 -3.47 -7.86
C VAL A 75 -1.79 -4.84 -7.41
N ILE A 76 -2.90 -5.32 -7.97
CA ILE A 76 -3.46 -6.65 -7.72
C ILE A 76 -3.60 -7.42 -9.03
N GLU A 77 -3.87 -8.72 -8.91
CA GLU A 77 -4.33 -9.57 -10.00
C GLU A 77 -5.35 -10.58 -9.48
N LYS A 78 -6.35 -10.90 -10.30
CA LYS A 78 -7.36 -11.91 -9.94
C LYS A 78 -6.72 -13.29 -9.78
N VAL A 79 -7.08 -13.99 -8.71
CA VAL A 79 -6.64 -15.37 -8.47
C VAL A 79 -7.55 -16.32 -9.22
N ASP A 80 -6.96 -17.26 -9.98
CA ASP A 80 -7.69 -18.35 -10.60
C ASP A 80 -7.74 -19.56 -9.65
N PRO A 81 -8.92 -19.91 -9.10
CA PRO A 81 -9.06 -21.03 -8.18
C PRO A 81 -8.78 -22.39 -8.82
N ALA A 82 -8.80 -22.50 -10.16
CA ALA A 82 -8.45 -23.73 -10.85
C ALA A 82 -6.93 -23.99 -10.87
N THR A 83 -6.12 -22.93 -10.82
CA THR A 83 -4.65 -23.04 -10.92
C THR A 83 -3.91 -22.66 -9.64
N THR A 84 -4.60 -22.06 -8.67
CA THR A 84 -3.97 -21.54 -7.45
C THR A 84 -4.64 -22.10 -6.20
N VAL A 85 -3.85 -22.84 -5.41
CA VAL A 85 -4.27 -23.30 -4.08
C VAL A 85 -4.15 -22.15 -3.09
N ILE A 86 -5.29 -21.68 -2.58
CA ILE A 86 -5.37 -20.55 -1.64
C ILE A 86 -5.14 -21.06 -0.21
N GLN A 87 -3.95 -20.82 0.32
CA GLN A 87 -3.59 -21.16 1.71
C GLN A 87 -3.69 -19.96 2.66
N TRP A 88 -3.52 -18.76 2.11
CA TRP A 88 -3.68 -17.49 2.80
C TRP A 88 -4.76 -16.69 2.08
N ALA A 89 -5.69 -16.12 2.82
CA ALA A 89 -6.66 -15.18 2.29
C ALA A 89 -7.19 -14.33 3.43
N THR A 90 -7.24 -13.02 3.24
CA THR A 90 -7.78 -12.10 4.24
C THR A 90 -9.01 -11.38 3.71
N PRO A 91 -10.09 -11.22 4.50
CA PRO A 91 -11.23 -10.46 4.04
C PRO A 91 -10.84 -8.99 3.83
N THR A 92 -11.46 -8.37 2.84
CA THR A 92 -11.36 -6.92 2.68
C THR A 92 -12.12 -6.16 3.77
N VAL A 93 -11.55 -5.04 4.17
CA VAL A 93 -12.18 -3.93 4.89
C VAL A 93 -12.30 -2.78 3.90
N ASN A 94 -13.53 -2.43 3.57
CA ASN A 94 -13.82 -1.36 2.61
C ASN A 94 -14.12 -0.09 3.39
N VAL A 95 -13.28 0.92 3.23
CA VAL A 95 -13.40 2.21 3.94
C VAL A 95 -13.90 3.26 2.96
N ASP A 96 -14.93 4.01 3.35
CA ASP A 96 -15.45 5.11 2.53
C ASP A 96 -14.40 6.22 2.40
N LYS A 97 -14.01 6.54 1.16
CA LYS A 97 -13.05 7.61 0.84
C LYS A 97 -13.77 8.96 0.63
N GLY A 98 -15.11 8.95 0.64
CA GLY A 98 -15.96 10.04 0.17
C GLY A 98 -16.14 10.03 -1.34
N ASN A 99 -17.10 10.83 -1.83
CA ASN A 99 -17.42 10.99 -3.26
C ASN A 99 -17.74 9.67 -4.00
N GLY A 100 -18.25 8.67 -3.28
CA GLY A 100 -18.57 7.35 -3.86
C GLY A 100 -17.34 6.49 -4.17
N MET A 101 -16.15 6.89 -3.72
CA MET A 101 -14.93 6.08 -3.80
C MET A 101 -14.71 5.31 -2.49
N VAL A 102 -13.96 4.22 -2.56
CA VAL A 102 -13.62 3.40 -1.38
C VAL A 102 -12.15 3.03 -1.39
N TRP A 103 -11.56 2.89 -0.21
CA TRP A 103 -10.28 2.19 -0.05
C TRP A 103 -10.53 0.72 0.24
N ILE A 104 -9.78 -0.14 -0.44
CA ILE A 104 -9.77 -1.58 -0.19
C ILE A 104 -8.52 -1.93 0.62
N CYS A 105 -8.72 -2.32 1.88
CA CYS A 105 -7.66 -2.76 2.78
C CYS A 105 -7.84 -4.24 3.14
N GLY A 106 -6.78 -5.02 3.21
CA GLY A 106 -6.86 -6.38 3.77
C GLY A 106 -6.81 -6.37 5.30
N ASP A 107 -7.66 -7.14 5.98
CA ASP A 107 -7.57 -7.32 7.45
C ASP A 107 -6.45 -8.32 7.81
N PHE A 108 -5.20 -8.01 7.45
CA PHE A 108 -4.07 -8.94 7.65
C PHE A 108 -3.82 -9.30 9.12
N ARG A 109 -4.42 -8.58 10.07
CA ARG A 109 -4.42 -8.92 11.50
C ARG A 109 -5.02 -10.29 11.78
N VAL A 110 -6.06 -10.72 11.05
CA VAL A 110 -6.71 -12.01 11.30
C VAL A 110 -5.99 -13.20 10.67
N THR A 111 -5.03 -12.95 9.77
CA THR A 111 -4.37 -13.98 8.95
C THR A 111 -2.85 -13.85 8.98
N LEU A 112 -2.27 -12.95 8.20
CA LEU A 112 -0.84 -12.87 7.95
C LEU A 112 -0.04 -12.28 9.12
N ASN A 113 -0.45 -11.14 9.68
CA ASN A 113 0.35 -10.39 10.66
C ASN A 113 0.79 -11.21 11.89
N PRO A 114 -0.06 -12.07 12.49
CA PRO A 114 0.37 -12.92 13.62
C PRO A 114 1.51 -13.89 13.28
N ASN A 115 1.67 -14.21 12.00
CA ASN A 115 2.62 -15.20 11.46
C ASN A 115 3.89 -14.56 10.87
N LEU A 116 3.96 -13.23 10.76
CA LEU A 116 5.16 -12.54 10.29
C LEU A 116 6.24 -12.54 11.37
N ILE A 117 7.50 -12.65 10.94
CA ILE A 117 8.63 -12.31 11.79
C ILE A 117 8.56 -10.81 12.07
N PRO A 118 8.60 -10.35 13.34
CA PRO A 118 8.62 -8.94 13.65
C PRO A 118 9.86 -8.29 13.02
N GLU A 119 9.64 -7.31 12.16
CA GLU A 119 10.73 -6.50 11.61
C GLU A 119 11.29 -5.60 12.71
N GLN A 120 12.61 -5.54 12.84
CA GLN A 120 13.28 -4.66 13.80
C GLN A 120 14.25 -3.77 13.03
N HIS A 121 13.80 -2.55 12.75
CA HIS A 121 14.67 -1.50 12.23
C HIS A 121 14.72 -0.35 13.25
N PRO A 122 15.91 0.10 13.68
CA PRO A 122 16.02 1.23 14.60
C PRO A 122 15.57 2.51 13.90
N MET A 123 14.38 2.99 14.28
CA MET A 123 13.90 4.30 13.86
C MET A 123 14.54 5.37 14.76
N PRO A 124 15.04 6.48 14.18
CA PRO A 124 15.63 7.55 14.97
C PRO A 124 14.57 8.19 15.87
N THR A 125 14.99 8.66 17.05
CA THR A 125 14.07 9.40 17.93
C THR A 125 13.79 10.80 17.39
N PHE A 126 12.74 11.43 17.91
CA PHE A 126 12.42 12.81 17.56
C PHE A 126 13.57 13.78 17.89
N GLU A 127 14.25 13.57 19.01
CA GLU A 127 15.43 14.35 19.43
C GLU A 127 16.60 14.16 18.48
N GLU A 128 16.85 12.93 18.01
CA GLU A 128 17.91 12.66 17.03
C GLU A 128 17.62 13.31 15.68
N LEU A 129 16.36 13.27 15.22
CA LEU A 129 15.93 13.91 13.98
C LEU A 129 16.04 15.44 14.08
N THR A 130 15.54 16.03 15.17
CA THR A 130 15.57 17.49 15.37
C THR A 130 16.99 18.02 15.53
N ALA A 131 17.86 17.30 16.24
CA ALA A 131 19.27 17.65 16.36
C ALA A 131 19.99 17.69 15.01
N LYS A 132 19.68 16.76 14.09
CA LYS A 132 20.25 16.72 12.73
C LYS A 132 19.85 17.93 11.88
N ILE A 133 18.64 18.45 12.07
CA ILE A 133 18.10 19.55 11.26
C ILE A 133 18.16 20.91 11.96
N ALA A 134 18.64 20.99 13.20
CA ALA A 134 18.60 22.18 14.05
C ALA A 134 19.27 23.45 13.48
N ARG A 135 20.21 23.29 12.54
CA ARG A 135 20.90 24.40 11.86
C ARG A 135 20.34 24.71 10.47
N GLY A 136 19.30 24.00 10.03
CA GLY A 136 18.62 24.26 8.78
C GLY A 136 17.90 25.60 8.82
N GLN A 137 18.02 26.38 7.74
CA GLN A 137 17.33 27.67 7.59
C GLN A 137 16.06 27.53 6.75
N GLU A 138 16.01 26.52 5.88
CA GLU A 138 14.91 26.21 4.99
C GLU A 138 14.64 24.70 5.02
N PHE A 139 13.36 24.32 4.98
CA PHE A 139 12.94 22.93 5.04
C PHE A 139 11.96 22.64 3.90
N THR A 140 12.09 21.45 3.32
CA THR A 140 11.13 20.92 2.34
C THR A 140 10.55 19.63 2.89
N VAL A 141 9.23 19.45 2.72
CA VAL A 141 8.52 18.23 3.09
C VAL A 141 8.03 17.57 1.82
N ILE A 142 8.36 16.29 1.65
CA ILE A 142 7.96 15.48 0.51
C ILE A 142 7.12 14.32 1.04
N ASP A 143 5.93 14.14 0.46
CA ASP A 143 5.03 13.04 0.79
C ASP A 143 4.83 12.14 -0.43
N PHE A 144 4.84 10.82 -0.21
CA PHE A 144 4.71 9.83 -1.27
C PHE A 144 3.27 9.33 -1.31
N LYS A 145 2.54 9.68 -2.37
CA LYS A 145 1.18 9.17 -2.60
C LYS A 145 1.21 7.64 -2.73
N ASP A 146 0.34 6.98 -1.98
CA ASP A 146 0.18 5.52 -1.96
C ASP A 146 1.53 4.77 -1.80
N ALA A 147 2.43 5.32 -0.98
CA ALA A 147 3.83 4.92 -0.81
C ALA A 147 4.09 3.41 -0.86
N TYR A 148 3.38 2.62 -0.05
CA TYR A 148 3.59 1.17 0.00
C TYR A 148 3.27 0.46 -1.32
N LEU A 149 2.28 0.94 -2.07
CA LEU A 149 1.91 0.35 -3.35
C LEU A 149 2.95 0.62 -4.45
N GLN A 150 3.91 1.51 -4.21
CA GLN A 150 5.06 1.71 -5.10
C GLN A 150 6.12 0.60 -4.93
N MET A 151 6.12 -0.12 -3.80
CA MET A 151 7.03 -1.24 -3.55
C MET A 151 6.45 -2.53 -4.09
N GLU A 152 7.16 -3.21 -4.99
CA GLU A 152 6.77 -4.56 -5.40
C GLU A 152 7.11 -5.59 -4.33
N VAL A 153 6.33 -6.66 -4.25
CA VAL A 153 6.71 -7.83 -3.45
C VAL A 153 7.34 -8.90 -4.32
N THR A 154 8.16 -9.77 -3.73
CA THR A 154 8.66 -10.95 -4.43
C THR A 154 7.51 -11.90 -4.81
N GLU A 155 7.67 -12.66 -5.90
CA GLU A 155 6.66 -13.60 -6.39
C GLU A 155 6.22 -14.60 -5.31
N GLN A 156 7.17 -15.08 -4.51
CA GLN A 156 6.92 -15.99 -3.40
C GLN A 156 6.02 -15.36 -2.32
N CYS A 157 6.09 -14.05 -2.11
CA CYS A 157 5.33 -13.35 -1.08
C CYS A 157 3.90 -13.00 -1.52
N ARG A 158 3.64 -12.93 -2.83
CA ARG A 158 2.29 -12.62 -3.37
C ARG A 158 1.22 -13.57 -2.83
N ARG A 159 1.55 -14.86 -2.68
CA ARG A 159 0.64 -15.89 -2.14
C ARG A 159 0.19 -15.65 -0.70
N TYR A 160 0.88 -14.80 0.05
CA TYR A 160 0.51 -14.42 1.43
C TYR A 160 -0.47 -13.22 1.44
N LEU A 161 -0.51 -12.47 0.34
CA LEU A 161 -1.22 -11.20 0.21
C LEU A 161 -2.49 -11.34 -0.64
N ILE A 162 -3.26 -12.38 -0.39
CA ILE A 162 -4.55 -12.59 -1.05
C ILE A 162 -5.64 -11.89 -0.23
N ILE A 163 -6.47 -11.10 -0.91
CA ILE A 163 -7.70 -10.53 -0.37
C ILE A 163 -8.92 -11.25 -0.92
N ALA A 164 -9.84 -11.59 -0.01
CA ALA A 164 -11.11 -12.20 -0.33
C ALA A 164 -12.22 -11.14 -0.41
N THR A 165 -12.87 -11.06 -1.57
CA THR A 165 -13.93 -10.09 -1.89
C THR A 165 -15.23 -10.79 -2.25
N HIS A 166 -16.33 -10.04 -2.39
CA HIS A 166 -17.61 -10.60 -2.82
C HIS A 166 -17.66 -10.99 -4.30
N VAL A 167 -16.61 -10.69 -5.09
CA VAL A 167 -16.51 -11.02 -6.52
C VAL A 167 -15.35 -11.97 -6.86
N GLY A 168 -14.70 -12.52 -5.84
CA GLY A 168 -13.56 -13.43 -5.96
C GLY A 168 -12.33 -12.97 -5.20
N ASP A 169 -11.27 -13.75 -5.29
CA ASP A 169 -10.02 -13.49 -4.60
C ASP A 169 -9.02 -12.79 -5.52
N PHE A 170 -8.24 -11.87 -4.96
CA PHE A 170 -7.20 -11.12 -5.66
C PHE A 170 -5.91 -11.19 -4.86
N GLN A 171 -4.77 -11.27 -5.53
CA GLN A 171 -3.45 -11.26 -4.89
C GLN A 171 -2.74 -9.94 -5.16
N PHE A 172 -2.13 -9.36 -4.13
CA PHE A 172 -1.28 -8.18 -4.30
C PHE A 172 0.06 -8.54 -4.94
N LYS A 173 0.46 -7.70 -5.89
CA LYS A 173 1.81 -7.64 -6.50
C LYS A 173 2.69 -6.57 -5.85
N ARG A 174 2.10 -5.77 -4.96
CA ARG A 174 2.72 -4.66 -4.22
C ARG A 174 2.60 -4.87 -2.72
N LEU A 175 3.39 -4.13 -1.95
CA LEU A 175 3.33 -4.17 -0.50
C LEU A 175 2.00 -3.57 -0.02
N ALA A 176 1.14 -4.40 0.56
CA ALA A 176 -0.23 -4.01 0.88
C ALA A 176 -0.31 -3.18 2.18
N PHE A 177 -1.25 -2.23 2.20
CA PHE A 177 -1.68 -1.58 3.44
C PHE A 177 -2.33 -2.61 4.38
N GLY A 178 -2.12 -2.43 5.69
CA GLY A 178 -2.62 -3.33 6.74
C GLY A 178 -1.67 -4.48 7.09
N VAL A 179 -0.65 -4.74 6.28
CA VAL A 179 0.46 -5.64 6.64
C VAL A 179 1.34 -4.94 7.69
N SER A 180 1.59 -5.57 8.83
CA SER A 180 2.25 -4.92 9.97
C SER A 180 3.72 -4.57 9.72
N ALA A 181 4.38 -5.28 8.80
CA ALA A 181 5.77 -5.02 8.43
C ALA A 181 5.93 -3.88 7.42
N SER A 182 4.85 -3.46 6.73
CA SER A 182 4.97 -2.48 5.63
C SER A 182 5.66 -1.17 6.00
N PRO A 183 5.37 -0.54 7.16
CA PRO A 183 6.02 0.72 7.54
C PRO A 183 7.53 0.61 7.80
N LEU A 184 8.03 -0.57 8.15
CA LEU A 184 9.47 -0.78 8.41
C LEU A 184 10.22 -1.26 7.16
N ILE A 185 9.51 -1.85 6.19
CA ILE A 185 10.06 -2.28 4.92
C ILE A 185 10.24 -1.10 3.94
N PHE A 186 9.35 -0.10 4.01
CA PHE A 186 9.39 1.10 3.18
C PHE A 186 10.27 2.18 3.80
#